data_AF-A0A7X9DBS9-F1
#
_entry.id   AF-A0A7X9DBS9-F1
#
_cell.length_a   1.000
_cell.length_b   1.000
_cell.length_c   1.000
_cell.angle_alpha   90.00
_cell.angle_beta   90.00
_cell.angle_gamma   90.00
#
_symmetry.space_group_name_H-M   'P 1'
#
loop_
_entity.id
_entity.type
_entity.pdbx_description
1 polymer ?
#
loop_
_entity_poly.entity_id
_entity_poly.type
_entity_poly.pdbx_seq_one_letter_code
_entity_poly.pdbx_strand_id
1 'polypeptide(L)'
;MQEPTTNKSQSSELKAKVTTAKTVKEVADVSYRQLNDWDSKKVLPKKKGGNGTWRKFTGADIIRLTIISKLVKFGIPIQRQKKLIHWIGKPESINWLIKKITYGFNMFLVTDFEGNFGFDSDDEAYDFVFLIGEDIDHPSVILPLNKIVGDISKKLGVEIPKVNKNLTMVGQISHILEKMIKSDSGVSIKSTEQKVIDLIREKQYQTVVVKVKDGNIVHINREESIPVNTQ
;
A
#
# COMPACT_ATOMS: atom_id res chain seq x y z
N MET A 1 -10.43 -3.29 -19.02
CA MET A 1 -9.57 -2.10 -18.85
C MET A 1 -8.31 -2.29 -19.68
N GLN A 2 -8.07 -1.50 -20.72
CA GLN A 2 -6.80 -1.52 -21.46
C GLN A 2 -5.68 -0.92 -20.61
N GLU A 3 -4.49 -1.53 -20.64
CA GLU A 3 -3.34 -1.04 -19.88
C GLU A 3 -2.84 0.28 -20.46
N PRO A 4 -2.54 1.31 -19.64
CA PRO A 4 -1.85 2.51 -20.11
C PRO A 4 -0.49 2.13 -20.71
N THR A 5 -0.18 2.63 -21.90
CA THR A 5 1.04 2.31 -22.67
C THR A 5 2.33 2.57 -21.89
N THR A 6 2.37 3.63 -21.08
CA THR A 6 3.50 4.00 -20.21
C THR A 6 3.80 2.92 -19.16
N ASN A 7 2.75 2.39 -18.50
CA ASN A 7 2.91 1.42 -17.42
C ASN A 7 3.36 0.05 -17.96
N LYS A 8 2.90 -0.31 -19.16
CA LYS A 8 3.32 -1.54 -19.85
C LYS A 8 4.80 -1.51 -20.21
N SER A 9 5.32 -0.35 -20.62
CA SER A 9 6.74 -0.14 -20.95
C SER A 9 7.65 -0.19 -19.71
N GLN A 10 7.25 0.43 -18.59
CA GLN A 10 8.01 0.36 -17.33
C GLN A 10 8.06 -1.05 -16.75
N SER A 11 6.93 -1.78 -16.81
CA SER A 11 6.84 -3.16 -16.35
C SER A 11 7.75 -4.08 -17.15
N SER A 12 7.76 -3.97 -18.48
CA SER A 12 8.61 -4.79 -19.34
C SER A 12 10.10 -4.47 -19.16
N GLU A 13 10.45 -3.19 -19.00
CA GLU A 13 11.82 -2.76 -18.75
C GLU A 13 12.36 -3.34 -17.44
N LEU A 14 11.64 -3.19 -16.33
CA LEU A 14 12.07 -3.72 -15.03
C LEU A 14 12.24 -5.24 -15.04
N LYS A 15 11.33 -5.95 -15.71
CA LYS A 15 11.38 -7.41 -15.85
C LYS A 15 12.60 -7.87 -16.65
N ALA A 16 12.94 -7.17 -17.72
CA ALA A 16 13.96 -7.59 -18.67
C ALA A 16 15.38 -7.08 -18.33
N LYS A 17 15.51 -6.04 -17.49
CA LYS A 17 16.82 -5.43 -17.18
C LYS A 17 17.73 -6.43 -16.49
N VAL A 18 18.85 -6.74 -17.14
CA VAL A 18 19.82 -7.74 -16.69
C VAL A 18 21.00 -7.06 -16.01
N THR A 19 21.46 -7.62 -14.89
CA THR A 19 22.62 -7.12 -14.16
C THR A 19 23.53 -8.24 -13.65
N THR A 20 24.65 -7.86 -13.03
CA THR A 20 25.70 -8.75 -12.53
C THR A 20 25.50 -9.09 -11.04
N ALA A 21 26.22 -10.10 -10.56
CA ALA A 21 26.22 -10.48 -9.15
C ALA A 21 26.66 -9.34 -8.19
N LYS A 22 27.46 -8.38 -8.67
CA LYS A 22 27.86 -7.19 -7.89
C LYS A 22 26.63 -6.35 -7.52
N THR A 23 25.78 -6.07 -8.50
CA THR A 23 24.53 -5.33 -8.29
C THR A 23 23.57 -6.10 -7.38
N VAL A 24 23.48 -7.42 -7.50
CA VAL A 24 22.67 -8.24 -6.59
C VAL A 24 23.12 -8.08 -5.14
N LYS A 25 24.43 -8.11 -4.89
CA LYS A 25 24.99 -7.89 -3.55
C LYS A 25 24.62 -6.51 -2.99
N GLU A 26 24.78 -5.47 -3.80
CA GLU A 26 24.48 -4.08 -3.41
C GLU A 26 22.97 -3.81 -3.20
N VAL A 27 22.10 -4.54 -3.90
CA VAL A 27 20.66 -4.30 -3.92
C VAL A 27 19.91 -5.20 -2.94
N ALA A 28 20.15 -6.52 -3.00
CA ALA A 28 19.46 -7.50 -2.17
C ALA A 28 20.12 -7.69 -0.79
N ASP A 29 21.29 -7.08 -0.59
CA ASP A 29 22.11 -7.19 0.62
C ASP A 29 22.32 -8.67 1.00
N VAL A 30 22.73 -9.45 -0.01
CA VAL A 30 23.03 -10.89 0.09
C VAL A 30 24.51 -11.09 -0.18
N SER A 31 25.21 -11.75 0.73
CA SER A 31 26.62 -12.09 0.54
C SER A 31 26.82 -13.14 -0.56
N TYR A 32 28.02 -13.19 -1.13
CA TYR A 32 28.37 -14.23 -2.12
C TYR A 32 28.24 -15.65 -1.56
N ARG A 33 28.56 -15.85 -0.27
CA ARG A 33 28.37 -17.14 0.42
C ARG A 33 26.89 -17.53 0.48
N GLN A 34 26.02 -16.59 0.84
CA GLN A 34 24.57 -16.83 0.85
C GLN A 34 24.05 -17.13 -0.55
N LEU A 35 24.50 -16.41 -1.58
CA LEU A 35 24.11 -16.72 -2.97
C LEU A 35 24.54 -18.14 -3.38
N ASN A 36 25.76 -18.56 -3.04
CA ASN A 36 26.23 -19.91 -3.35
C ASN A 36 25.47 -21.00 -2.57
N ASP A 37 25.21 -20.78 -1.27
CA ASP A 37 24.39 -21.66 -0.45
C ASP A 37 22.95 -21.76 -0.97
N TRP A 38 22.37 -20.65 -1.42
CA TRP A 38 21.04 -20.62 -2.01
C TRP A 38 21.03 -21.27 -3.39
N ASP A 39 22.10 -21.17 -4.17
CA ASP A 39 22.23 -21.86 -5.45
C ASP A 39 22.26 -23.37 -5.28
N SER A 40 23.04 -23.87 -4.31
CA SER A 40 23.10 -25.31 -4.01
C SER A 40 21.75 -25.85 -3.53
N LYS A 41 20.97 -25.01 -2.84
CA LYS A 41 19.59 -25.29 -2.40
C LYS A 41 18.53 -25.07 -3.48
N LYS A 42 18.91 -24.74 -4.72
CA LYS A 42 18.02 -24.47 -5.86
C LYS A 42 17.00 -23.33 -5.60
N VAL A 43 17.37 -22.39 -4.73
CA VAL A 43 16.57 -21.18 -4.43
C VAL A 43 16.70 -20.17 -5.57
N LEU A 44 17.84 -20.17 -6.26
CA LEU A 44 18.11 -19.23 -7.34
C LEU A 44 17.49 -19.68 -8.67
N PRO A 45 17.10 -18.74 -9.56
CA PRO A 45 16.65 -19.07 -10.91
C PRO A 45 17.71 -19.87 -11.69
N LYS A 46 17.27 -20.67 -12.66
CA LYS A 46 18.17 -21.41 -13.55
C LYS A 46 19.19 -20.46 -14.19
N LYS A 47 20.47 -20.88 -14.26
CA LYS A 47 21.54 -20.11 -14.89
C LYS A 47 21.15 -19.71 -16.31
N LYS A 48 21.08 -18.40 -16.57
CA LYS A 48 21.06 -17.84 -17.92
C LYS A 48 22.51 -17.53 -18.32
N GLY A 49 23.16 -18.47 -19.01
CA GLY A 49 24.55 -18.38 -19.45
C GLY A 49 25.26 -19.74 -19.51
N GLY A 50 26.16 -19.92 -20.47
CA GLY A 50 26.94 -21.15 -20.65
C GLY A 50 27.94 -21.42 -19.51
N ASN A 51 28.45 -22.65 -19.45
CA ASN A 51 29.41 -23.10 -18.44
C ASN A 51 30.58 -22.11 -18.30
N GLY A 52 30.79 -21.57 -17.10
CA GLY A 52 31.91 -20.68 -16.77
C GLY A 52 31.61 -19.17 -16.78
N THR A 53 30.43 -18.72 -17.25
CA THR A 53 30.08 -17.29 -17.23
C THR A 53 29.34 -16.88 -15.95
N TRP A 54 29.63 -15.66 -15.46
CA TRP A 54 28.96 -15.08 -14.30
C TRP A 54 27.43 -15.01 -14.51
N ARG A 55 26.67 -15.41 -13.49
CA ARG A 55 25.20 -15.42 -13.55
C ARG A 55 24.66 -14.01 -13.79
N LYS A 56 23.85 -13.89 -14.83
CA LYS A 56 23.02 -12.73 -15.15
C LYS A 56 21.70 -12.81 -14.38
N PHE A 57 21.30 -11.71 -13.75
CA PHE A 57 20.05 -11.61 -12.97
C PHE A 57 19.12 -10.57 -13.58
N THR A 58 17.85 -10.90 -13.74
CA THR A 58 16.82 -9.93 -14.12
C THR A 58 16.36 -9.10 -12.92
N GLY A 59 15.72 -7.95 -13.13
CA GLY A 59 15.08 -7.19 -12.04
C GLY A 59 14.08 -8.03 -11.24
N ALA A 60 13.32 -8.91 -11.92
CA ALA A 60 12.44 -9.88 -11.27
C ALA A 60 13.20 -10.86 -10.35
N ASP A 61 14.38 -11.31 -10.76
CA ASP A 61 15.22 -12.18 -9.94
C ASP A 61 15.74 -11.44 -8.70
N ILE A 62 16.14 -10.17 -8.85
CA ILE A 62 16.60 -9.35 -7.72
C ILE A 62 15.48 -9.11 -6.71
N ILE A 63 14.25 -8.83 -7.18
CA ILE A 63 13.08 -8.64 -6.29
C ILE A 63 12.84 -9.91 -5.46
N ARG A 64 12.78 -11.08 -6.11
CA ARG A 64 12.61 -12.38 -5.42
C ARG A 64 13.68 -12.59 -4.35
N LEU A 65 14.95 -12.36 -4.71
CA LEU A 65 16.07 -12.54 -3.79
C LEU A 65 16.05 -11.58 -2.63
N THR A 66 15.62 -10.34 -2.88
CA THR A 66 15.51 -9.32 -1.83
C THR A 66 14.39 -9.66 -0.85
N ILE A 67 13.26 -10.18 -1.33
CA ILE A 67 12.17 -10.67 -0.47
C ILE A 67 12.66 -11.80 0.43
N ILE A 68 13.27 -12.84 -0.15
CA ILE A 68 13.82 -13.99 0.59
C ILE A 68 14.86 -13.53 1.61
N SER A 69 15.79 -12.66 1.19
CA SER A 69 16.84 -12.08 2.05
C SER A 69 16.27 -11.34 3.24
N LYS A 70 15.22 -10.52 3.04
CA LYS A 70 14.56 -9.82 4.13
C LYS A 70 13.93 -10.79 5.11
N LEU A 71 13.21 -11.82 4.65
CA LEU A 71 12.60 -12.81 5.52
C LEU A 71 13.65 -13.56 6.36
N VAL A 72 14.79 -13.91 5.76
CA VAL A 72 15.92 -14.50 6.49
C VAL A 72 16.46 -13.54 7.57
N LYS A 73 16.60 -12.26 7.25
CA LYS A 73 17.05 -11.24 8.23
C LYS A 73 16.04 -10.97 9.34
N PHE A 74 14.76 -11.17 9.08
CA PHE A 74 13.71 -11.16 10.09
C PHE A 74 13.67 -12.44 10.94
N GLY A 75 14.63 -13.37 10.76
CA GLY A 75 14.77 -14.57 11.56
C GLY A 75 14.03 -15.79 11.02
N ILE A 76 13.46 -15.71 9.80
CA ILE A 76 12.71 -16.82 9.20
C ILE A 76 13.67 -17.74 8.45
N PRO A 77 13.87 -19.00 8.88
CA PRO A 77 14.84 -19.89 8.26
C PRO A 77 14.50 -20.17 6.80
N ILE A 78 15.53 -20.26 5.94
CA ILE A 78 15.36 -20.53 4.51
C ILE A 78 14.60 -21.83 4.23
N GLN A 79 14.69 -22.81 5.15
CA GLN A 79 14.00 -24.09 5.07
C GLN A 79 12.48 -23.93 5.17
N ARG A 80 12.00 -23.02 6.03
CA ARG A 80 10.56 -22.71 6.17
C ARG A 80 10.04 -21.99 4.92
N GLN A 81 10.91 -21.28 4.20
CA GLN A 81 10.55 -20.52 3.00
C GLN A 81 10.45 -21.38 1.73
N LYS A 82 10.70 -22.70 1.76
CA LYS A 82 10.78 -23.54 0.54
C LYS A 82 9.54 -23.44 -0.35
N LYS A 83 8.33 -23.53 0.23
CA LYS A 83 7.07 -23.43 -0.51
C LYS A 83 6.90 -22.04 -1.13
N LEU A 84 7.18 -20.98 -0.35
CA LEU A 84 7.19 -19.59 -0.83
C LEU A 84 8.20 -19.37 -1.97
N ILE A 85 9.44 -19.87 -1.83
CA ILE A 85 10.51 -19.77 -2.83
C ILE A 85 10.06 -20.43 -4.13
N HIS A 86 9.44 -21.60 -4.05
CA HIS A 86 8.89 -22.28 -5.22
C HIS A 86 7.77 -21.45 -5.87
N TRP A 87 6.84 -20.91 -5.08
CA TRP A 87 5.73 -20.11 -5.57
C TRP A 87 6.18 -18.79 -6.21
N ILE A 88 7.06 -18.03 -5.55
CA ILE A 88 7.56 -16.73 -6.06
C ILE A 88 8.51 -16.91 -7.25
N GLY A 89 9.12 -18.09 -7.38
CA GLY A 89 9.96 -18.48 -8.50
C GLY A 89 9.21 -18.57 -9.83
N LYS A 90 7.88 -18.74 -9.80
CA LYS A 90 7.02 -18.71 -10.99
C LYS A 90 7.06 -17.32 -11.64
N PRO A 91 7.30 -17.22 -12.97
CA PRO A 91 7.30 -15.93 -13.67
C PRO A 91 6.00 -15.14 -13.48
N GLU A 92 4.87 -15.82 -13.44
CA GLU A 92 3.53 -15.23 -13.37
C GLU A 92 3.37 -14.42 -12.08
N SER A 93 3.76 -15.00 -10.93
CA SER A 93 3.61 -14.37 -9.60
C SER A 93 4.38 -13.06 -9.52
N ILE A 94 5.67 -13.05 -9.84
CA ILE A 94 6.48 -11.84 -9.74
C ILE A 94 6.09 -10.80 -10.80
N ASN A 95 5.68 -11.26 -11.99
CA ASN A 95 5.28 -10.37 -13.06
C ASN A 95 3.98 -9.64 -12.74
N TRP A 96 3.08 -10.32 -12.03
CA TRP A 96 1.85 -9.75 -11.51
C TRP A 96 2.12 -8.68 -10.45
N LEU A 97 3.02 -8.96 -9.49
CA LEU A 97 3.45 -7.97 -8.49
C LEU A 97 4.01 -6.70 -9.15
N ILE A 98 4.97 -6.86 -10.06
CA ILE A 98 5.58 -5.73 -10.78
C ILE A 98 4.51 -4.94 -11.53
N LYS A 99 3.57 -5.63 -12.19
CA LYS A 99 2.46 -5.00 -12.91
C LYS A 99 1.56 -4.19 -11.98
N LYS A 100 1.17 -4.72 -10.82
CA LYS A 100 0.35 -4.00 -9.83
C LYS A 100 1.06 -2.76 -9.28
N ILE A 101 2.34 -2.89 -8.90
CA ILE A 101 3.13 -1.74 -8.41
C ILE A 101 3.31 -0.67 -9.50
N THR A 102 3.51 -1.08 -10.76
CA THR A 102 3.60 -0.13 -11.90
C THR A 102 2.25 0.52 -12.25
N TYR A 103 1.13 0.03 -11.72
CA TYR A 103 -0.15 0.75 -11.73
C TYR A 103 -0.38 1.63 -10.51
N GLY A 104 0.56 1.66 -9.58
CA GLY A 104 0.48 2.47 -8.37
C GLY A 104 -0.28 1.80 -7.22
N PHE A 105 -0.55 0.49 -7.28
CA PHE A 105 -1.10 -0.24 -6.14
C PHE A 105 -0.07 -0.33 -5.02
N ASN A 106 -0.54 -0.27 -3.78
CA ASN A 106 0.23 -0.56 -2.57
C ASN A 106 0.14 -2.06 -2.28
N MET A 107 1.26 -2.77 -2.37
CA MET A 107 1.33 -4.23 -2.40
C MET A 107 2.12 -4.80 -1.22
N PHE A 108 1.64 -5.93 -0.71
CA PHE A 108 2.21 -6.67 0.40
C PHE A 108 2.43 -8.12 -0.01
N LEU A 109 3.46 -8.77 0.55
CA LEU A 109 3.53 -10.22 0.59
C LEU A 109 2.81 -10.67 1.85
N VAL A 110 1.89 -11.60 1.69
CA VAL A 110 1.12 -12.20 2.78
C VAL A 110 1.34 -13.70 2.76
N THR A 111 1.80 -14.28 3.88
CA THR A 111 2.07 -15.73 3.92
C THR A 111 2.15 -16.34 5.32
N ASP A 112 1.70 -17.59 5.46
CA ASP A 112 1.87 -18.45 6.64
C ASP A 112 3.05 -19.44 6.52
N PHE A 113 3.68 -19.50 5.34
CA PHE A 113 4.69 -20.47 4.89
C PHE A 113 4.21 -21.91 4.66
N GLU A 114 2.96 -22.24 4.97
CA GLU A 114 2.42 -23.61 4.90
C GLU A 114 1.54 -23.85 3.68
N GLY A 115 0.82 -22.84 3.20
CA GLY A 115 -0.07 -22.98 2.05
C GLY A 115 -0.58 -21.67 1.49
N ASN A 116 -0.62 -20.63 2.32
CA ASN A 116 -1.11 -19.32 1.93
C ASN A 116 0.06 -18.44 1.47
N PHE A 117 0.04 -18.05 0.20
CA PHE A 117 1.03 -17.17 -0.44
C PHE A 117 0.30 -16.19 -1.34
N GLY A 118 0.21 -14.94 -0.91
CA GLY A 118 -0.50 -13.87 -1.60
C GLY A 118 0.41 -12.68 -1.87
N PHE A 119 0.18 -12.04 -3.02
CA PHE A 119 0.57 -10.65 -3.19
C PHE A 119 -0.72 -9.85 -3.18
N ASP A 120 -0.93 -9.08 -2.13
CA ASP A 120 -2.25 -8.52 -1.86
C ASP A 120 -2.11 -6.99 -1.83
N SER A 121 -3.10 -6.27 -2.37
CA SER A 121 -3.17 -4.83 -2.15
C SER A 121 -3.56 -4.51 -0.70
N ASP A 122 -3.53 -3.24 -0.29
CA ASP A 122 -3.86 -2.88 1.10
C ASP A 122 -5.30 -3.23 1.51
N ASP A 123 -6.24 -3.24 0.58
CA ASP A 123 -7.61 -3.76 0.77
C ASP A 123 -7.62 -5.27 0.98
N GLU A 124 -7.00 -6.04 0.08
CA GLU A 124 -6.94 -7.51 0.15
C GLU A 124 -6.12 -7.99 1.37
N ALA A 125 -5.05 -7.26 1.74
CA ALA A 125 -4.24 -7.57 2.91
C ALA A 125 -4.98 -7.26 4.22
N TYR A 126 -5.91 -6.29 4.21
CA TYR A 126 -6.79 -6.04 5.35
C TYR A 126 -7.69 -7.25 5.61
N ASP A 127 -8.28 -7.83 4.56
CA ASP A 127 -9.09 -9.04 4.68
C ASP A 127 -8.29 -10.19 5.29
N PHE A 128 -7.02 -10.35 4.92
CA PHE A 128 -6.15 -11.35 5.55
C PHE A 128 -5.92 -11.10 7.04
N VAL A 129 -5.70 -9.86 7.47
CA VAL A 129 -5.46 -9.54 8.89
C VAL A 129 -6.74 -9.64 9.71
N PHE A 130 -7.84 -9.10 9.21
CA PHE A 130 -9.05 -8.86 9.99
C PHE A 130 -10.11 -9.96 9.83
N LEU A 131 -10.20 -10.62 8.67
CA LEU A 131 -11.18 -11.69 8.45
C LEU A 131 -10.57 -13.07 8.70
N ILE A 132 -9.29 -13.27 8.41
CA ILE A 132 -8.62 -14.57 8.66
C ILE A 132 -8.02 -14.59 10.07
N GLY A 133 -7.66 -13.43 10.65
CA GLY A 133 -6.96 -13.32 11.94
C GLY A 133 -7.59 -14.02 13.14
N GLU A 134 -8.90 -14.30 13.13
CA GLU A 134 -9.56 -15.07 14.19
C GLU A 134 -9.29 -16.59 14.09
N ASP A 135 -8.94 -17.08 12.89
CA ASP A 135 -8.67 -18.49 12.57
C ASP A 135 -7.19 -18.74 12.20
N ILE A 136 -6.30 -17.74 12.31
CA ILE A 136 -4.86 -17.93 12.07
C ILE A 136 -4.25 -18.68 13.27
N ASP A 137 -4.16 -20.00 13.15
CA ASP A 137 -3.47 -20.90 14.08
C ASP A 137 -1.96 -21.00 13.80
N HIS A 138 -1.43 -20.23 12.84
CA HIS A 138 -0.04 -20.30 12.38
C HIS A 138 0.62 -18.92 12.24
N PRO A 139 1.92 -18.75 12.59
CA PRO A 139 2.59 -17.47 12.46
C PRO A 139 2.65 -16.98 10.99
N SER A 140 1.96 -15.87 10.71
CA SER A 140 1.87 -15.24 9.39
C SER A 140 2.75 -13.99 9.28
N VAL A 141 3.16 -13.67 8.05
CA VAL A 141 3.99 -12.51 7.71
C VAL A 141 3.26 -11.63 6.71
N ILE A 142 3.27 -10.33 6.99
CA ILE A 142 2.87 -9.28 6.06
C ILE A 142 4.07 -8.38 5.83
N LEU A 143 4.57 -8.36 4.60
CA LEU A 143 5.78 -7.64 4.22
C LEU A 143 5.47 -6.60 3.13
N PRO A 144 5.63 -5.29 3.38
CA PRO A 144 5.41 -4.27 2.37
C PRO A 144 6.44 -4.38 1.23
N LEU A 145 5.96 -4.39 -0.02
CA LEU A 145 6.78 -4.67 -1.21
C LEU A 145 7.14 -3.42 -2.03
N ASN A 146 6.33 -2.36 -1.98
CA ASN A 146 6.55 -1.17 -2.81
C ASN A 146 7.92 -0.53 -2.59
N LYS A 147 8.36 -0.43 -1.33
CA LYS A 147 9.69 0.10 -1.02
C LYS A 147 10.80 -0.81 -1.59
N ILE A 148 10.64 -2.13 -1.47
CA ILE A 148 11.62 -3.09 -2.01
C ILE A 148 11.75 -2.93 -3.52
N VAL A 149 10.62 -2.96 -4.21
CA VAL A 149 10.59 -2.83 -5.68
C VAL A 149 11.08 -1.45 -6.10
N GLY A 150 10.68 -0.37 -5.43
CA GLY A 150 11.13 0.99 -5.72
C GLY A 150 12.63 1.20 -5.53
N ASP A 151 13.21 0.69 -4.44
CA ASP A 151 14.66 0.77 -4.21
C ASP A 151 15.43 0.01 -5.30
N ILE A 152 14.92 -1.15 -5.74
CA ILE A 152 15.49 -1.93 -6.84
C ILE A 152 15.36 -1.19 -8.17
N SER A 153 14.16 -0.72 -8.51
CA SER A 153 13.87 0.01 -9.75
C SER A 153 14.76 1.23 -9.89
N LYS A 154 14.89 2.04 -8.82
CA LYS A 154 15.79 3.21 -8.81
C LYS A 154 17.24 2.83 -9.09
N LYS A 155 17.75 1.77 -8.45
CA LYS A 155 19.11 1.28 -8.68
C LYS A 155 19.31 0.72 -10.10
N LEU A 156 18.25 0.19 -10.72
CA LEU A 156 18.27 -0.27 -12.11
C LEU A 156 17.98 0.85 -13.11
N GLY A 157 17.81 2.11 -12.66
CA GLY A 157 17.48 3.24 -13.52
C GLY A 157 16.13 3.07 -14.22
N VAL A 158 15.15 2.46 -13.55
CA VAL A 158 13.76 2.37 -14.01
C VAL A 158 12.91 3.20 -13.06
N GLU A 159 12.21 4.18 -13.60
CA GLU A 159 11.23 4.93 -12.82
C GLU A 159 9.93 4.14 -12.70
N ILE A 160 9.42 4.05 -11.48
CA ILE A 160 8.10 3.49 -11.19
C ILE A 160 7.23 4.57 -10.56
N PRO A 161 5.91 4.57 -10.82
CA PRO A 161 5.02 5.53 -10.20
C PRO A 161 5.00 5.39 -8.68
N LYS A 162 4.72 6.51 -8.00
CA LYS A 162 4.40 6.48 -6.57
C LYS A 162 3.07 5.75 -6.37
N VAL A 163 2.86 5.25 -5.14
CA VAL A 163 1.56 4.69 -4.74
C VAL A 163 0.48 5.72 -5.03
N ASN A 164 -0.53 5.29 -5.79
CA ASN A 164 -1.70 6.10 -6.07
C ASN A 164 -2.62 6.01 -4.85
N LYS A 165 -2.70 7.10 -4.07
CA LYS A 165 -3.54 7.15 -2.87
C LYS A 165 -5.00 6.78 -3.16
N ASN A 166 -5.53 7.10 -4.34
CA ASN A 166 -6.90 6.77 -4.71
C ASN A 166 -7.14 5.26 -4.92
N LEU A 167 -6.07 4.49 -5.13
CA LEU A 167 -6.13 3.02 -5.20
C LEU A 167 -5.94 2.35 -3.85
N THR A 168 -5.47 3.08 -2.83
CA THR A 168 -5.33 2.55 -1.47
C THR A 168 -6.68 2.45 -0.78
N MET A 169 -6.85 1.48 0.11
CA MET A 169 -8.04 1.38 0.97
C MET A 169 -8.42 2.72 1.63
N VAL A 170 -7.43 3.45 2.19
CA VAL A 170 -7.65 4.75 2.82
C VAL A 170 -8.19 5.79 1.82
N GLY A 171 -7.65 5.85 0.61
CA GLY A 171 -8.14 6.78 -0.41
C GLY A 171 -9.50 6.38 -0.97
N GLN A 172 -9.78 5.07 -1.10
CA GLN A 172 -11.10 4.58 -1.49
C GLN A 172 -12.14 4.93 -0.43
N ILE A 173 -11.85 4.70 0.86
CA ILE A 173 -12.71 5.11 1.99
C ILE A 173 -12.88 6.63 2.02
N SER A 174 -11.81 7.40 1.82
CA SER A 174 -11.90 8.87 1.78
C SER A 174 -12.83 9.33 0.66
N HIS A 175 -12.76 8.71 -0.52
CA HIS A 175 -13.65 9.01 -1.63
C HIS A 175 -15.10 8.60 -1.36
N ILE A 176 -15.32 7.47 -0.69
CA ILE A 176 -16.65 7.03 -0.25
C ILE A 176 -17.21 8.01 0.80
N LEU A 177 -16.43 8.40 1.80
CA LEU A 177 -16.81 9.38 2.81
C LEU A 177 -17.10 10.74 2.19
N GLU A 178 -16.26 11.22 1.26
CA GLU A 178 -16.53 12.45 0.52
C GLU A 178 -17.82 12.36 -0.30
N LYS A 179 -18.06 11.22 -0.96
CA LYS A 179 -19.31 10.98 -1.69
C LYS A 179 -20.50 10.94 -0.74
N MET A 180 -20.37 10.28 0.41
CA MET A 180 -21.40 10.24 1.44
C MET A 180 -21.70 11.64 1.94
N ILE A 181 -20.68 12.42 2.33
CA ILE A 181 -20.83 13.83 2.75
C ILE A 181 -21.49 14.68 1.64
N LYS A 182 -21.15 14.43 0.36
CA LYS A 182 -21.72 15.14 -0.79
C LYS A 182 -23.12 14.65 -1.19
N SER A 183 -23.47 13.38 -0.91
CA SER A 183 -24.79 12.79 -1.15
C SER A 183 -25.76 12.98 0.02
N ASP A 184 -25.23 13.24 1.23
CA ASP A 184 -25.99 13.58 2.43
C ASP A 184 -26.34 15.07 2.47
N SER A 185 -26.91 15.55 1.37
CA SER A 185 -27.96 16.58 1.43
C SER A 185 -29.20 16.16 2.26
N GLY A 186 -29.13 15.05 3.02
CA GLY A 186 -30.09 14.63 4.04
C GLY A 186 -29.69 14.93 5.50
N VAL A 187 -28.41 15.20 5.79
CA VAL A 187 -27.95 15.81 7.05
C VAL A 187 -27.05 17.01 6.72
N SER A 188 -27.53 17.84 5.80
CA SER A 188 -27.07 19.21 5.70
C SER A 188 -27.64 19.94 6.90
N ILE A 189 -26.82 20.18 7.93
CA ILE A 189 -27.05 21.35 8.78
C ILE A 189 -27.05 22.51 7.80
N LYS A 190 -28.24 23.03 7.46
CA LYS A 190 -28.36 24.13 6.50
C LYS A 190 -27.40 25.21 6.97
N SER A 191 -26.73 25.93 6.07
CA SER A 191 -25.75 26.96 6.47
C SER A 191 -26.29 27.94 7.52
N THR A 192 -27.62 28.15 7.56
CA THR A 192 -28.36 28.88 8.59
C THR A 192 -28.45 28.17 9.96
N GLU A 193 -28.61 26.85 10.01
CA GLU A 193 -28.59 26.05 11.24
C GLU A 193 -27.18 26.04 11.85
N GLN A 194 -26.13 25.97 11.03
CA GLN A 194 -24.75 26.04 11.51
C GLN A 194 -24.46 27.39 12.16
N LYS A 195 -24.98 28.48 11.58
CA LYS A 195 -24.90 29.82 12.17
C LYS A 195 -25.57 29.91 13.55
N VAL A 196 -26.68 29.21 13.78
CA VAL A 196 -27.30 29.15 15.10
C VAL A 196 -26.41 28.40 16.09
N ILE A 197 -25.86 27.26 15.68
CA ILE A 197 -24.97 26.45 16.52
C ILE A 197 -23.71 27.24 16.89
N ASP A 198 -23.13 27.97 15.93
CA ASP A 198 -21.93 28.77 16.17
C ASP A 198 -22.22 29.94 17.13
N LEU A 199 -23.35 30.65 16.96
CA LEU A 199 -23.80 31.68 17.90
C LEU A 199 -23.97 31.14 19.34
N ILE A 200 -24.53 29.93 19.49
CA ILE A 200 -24.68 29.27 20.80
C ILE A 200 -23.31 28.90 21.39
N ARG A 201 -22.38 28.43 20.56
CA ARG A 201 -21.02 28.05 21.00
C ARG A 201 -20.17 29.24 21.43
N GLU A 202 -20.37 30.40 20.82
CA GLU A 202 -19.68 31.64 21.17
C GLU A 202 -19.97 32.10 22.61
N LYS A 203 -21.10 31.68 23.20
CA LYS A 203 -21.53 32.02 24.57
C LYS A 203 -21.63 33.54 24.84
N GLN A 204 -21.55 34.37 23.80
CA GLN A 204 -21.66 35.84 23.86
C GLN A 204 -23.08 36.28 23.52
N TYR A 205 -24.06 35.85 24.33
CA TYR A 205 -25.45 36.24 24.15
C TYR A 205 -26.19 36.13 25.49
N GLN A 206 -27.21 36.96 25.66
CA GLN A 206 -28.23 36.78 26.69
C GLN A 206 -29.40 35.98 26.12
N THR A 207 -29.76 36.20 24.86
CA THR A 207 -30.87 35.50 24.20
C THR A 207 -30.59 35.36 22.70
N VAL A 208 -30.89 34.18 22.15
CA VAL A 208 -30.87 33.92 20.70
C VAL A 208 -32.30 33.64 20.25
N VAL A 209 -32.80 34.40 19.28
CA VAL A 209 -34.15 34.25 18.71
C VAL A 209 -34.04 33.68 17.30
N VAL A 210 -34.58 32.48 17.11
CA VAL A 210 -34.63 31.80 15.80
C VAL A 210 -36.08 31.78 15.30
N LYS A 211 -36.34 32.38 14.13
CA LYS A 211 -37.66 32.29 13.49
C LYS A 211 -37.61 31.28 12.35
N VAL A 212 -38.58 30.37 12.36
CA VAL A 212 -38.74 29.30 11.39
C VAL A 212 -40.03 29.51 10.61
N LYS A 213 -39.98 29.35 9.29
CA LYS A 213 -41.15 29.32 8.40
C LYS A 213 -41.03 28.11 7.47
N ASP A 214 -42.09 27.31 7.39
CA ASP A 214 -42.14 26.10 6.56
C ASP A 214 -40.95 25.14 6.79
N GLY A 215 -40.52 24.99 8.05
CA GLY A 215 -39.37 24.15 8.43
C GLY A 215 -38.00 24.72 8.07
N ASN A 216 -37.91 25.98 7.64
CA ASN A 216 -36.66 26.67 7.31
C ASN A 216 -36.41 27.86 8.25
N ILE A 217 -35.17 28.01 8.73
CA ILE A 217 -34.76 29.20 9.48
C ILE A 217 -34.74 30.39 8.51
N VAL A 218 -35.59 31.39 8.79
CA VAL A 218 -35.71 32.61 7.99
C VAL A 218 -35.11 33.84 8.68
N HIS A 219 -34.91 33.78 10.01
CA HIS A 219 -34.32 34.87 10.78
C HIS A 219 -33.58 34.34 12.01
N ILE A 220 -32.43 34.95 12.30
CA ILE A 220 -31.66 34.72 13.53
C ILE A 220 -31.35 36.09 14.12
N ASN A 221 -31.70 36.33 15.38
CA ASN A 221 -31.30 37.51 16.13
C ASN A 221 -30.54 37.11 17.39
N ARG A 222 -29.57 37.92 17.81
CA ARG A 222 -28.91 37.78 19.12
C ARG A 222 -29.11 39.06 19.92
N GLU A 223 -29.42 38.92 21.20
CA GLU A 223 -29.45 40.02 22.16
C GLU A 223 -28.27 39.86 23.10
N GLU A 224 -27.46 40.91 23.19
CA GLU A 224 -26.31 41.01 24.09
C GLU A 224 -26.74 41.82 25.32
N SER A 225 -26.30 41.39 26.51
CA SER A 225 -26.53 42.15 27.73
C SER A 225 -25.69 43.43 27.71
N ILE A 226 -26.35 44.58 27.74
CA ILE A 226 -25.69 45.86 27.97
C ILE A 226 -25.30 45.90 29.45
N PRO A 227 -24.01 45.99 29.82
CA PRO A 227 -23.64 46.19 31.21
C PRO A 227 -24.18 47.55 31.66
N VAL A 228 -25.13 47.54 32.59
CA VAL A 228 -25.55 48.76 33.28
C VAL A 228 -24.40 49.14 34.20
N ASN A 229 -23.55 50.07 33.76
CA ASN A 229 -22.61 50.74 34.65
C ASN A 229 -23.44 51.49 35.69
N THR A 230 -23.54 50.91 36.87
CA THR A 230 -24.13 51.56 38.03
C THR A 230 -23.01 52.42 38.62
N GLN A 231 -23.09 53.74 38.43
CA GLN A 231 -22.27 54.72 39.14
C GLN A 231 -22.70 54.80 40.61
#